data_AF-A0AAN5DDV9-F1
#
_entry.id   AF-A0AAN5DDV9-F1
#
_cell.length_a   1.000
_cell.length_b   1.000
_cell.length_c   1.000
_cell.angle_alpha   90.00
_cell.angle_beta   90.00
_cell.angle_gamma   90.00
#
_symmetry.space_group_name_H-M   'P 1'
#
loop_
_entity.id
_entity.type
_entity.pdbx_description
1 polymer ?
#
loop_
_entity_poly.entity_id
_entity_poly.type
_entity_poly.pdbx_seq_one_letter_code
_entity_poly.pdbx_strand_id
1 'polypeptide(L)'
;LAKSKCRGIVWTLDERLNMCLAKDCCKAAMDDRSTPDFNLCQSGRMKDFFACGGGFEDENVKTCAHKLLPAPPPPTPGAYIEPITTSSPEPLCPMGQFCLWGPFGFGFCCDQKNEEVWLREYAAVCPSKTRVVNITQKDVVGEILRGKSCQDTFCPQGSKCVQGRYIAHCCV
;
A
#
# COMPACT_ATOMS: atom_id res chain seq x y z
N LEU A 1 10.51 -35.50 14.82
CA LEU A 1 9.82 -34.23 15.12
C LEU A 1 8.63 -34.09 14.19
N ALA A 2 7.43 -34.04 14.75
CA ALA A 2 6.17 -34.09 14.01
C ALA A 2 5.99 -32.81 13.18
N LYS A 3 5.68 -32.97 11.88
CA LYS A 3 5.03 -31.94 11.06
C LYS A 3 3.70 -31.61 11.73
N SER A 4 3.67 -30.64 12.63
CA SER A 4 2.43 -30.10 13.17
C SER A 4 1.60 -29.64 11.97
N LYS A 5 0.38 -30.18 11.87
CA LYS A 5 -0.56 -29.97 10.78
C LYS A 5 -0.68 -28.49 10.47
N CYS A 6 -0.03 -28.06 9.42
CA CYS A 6 -0.28 -26.76 8.85
C CYS A 6 -1.70 -26.77 8.28
N ARG A 7 -2.60 -25.98 8.87
CA ARG A 7 -3.97 -25.78 8.40
C ARG A 7 -4.34 -24.31 8.48
N GLY A 8 -4.99 -23.82 7.43
CA GLY A 8 -5.50 -22.46 7.35
C GLY A 8 -4.55 -21.51 6.63
N ILE A 9 -4.86 -20.22 6.75
CA ILE A 9 -4.04 -19.15 6.20
C ILE A 9 -3.15 -18.55 7.28
N VAL A 10 -2.00 -18.04 6.86
CA VAL A 10 -1.15 -17.15 7.65
C VAL A 10 -0.99 -15.84 6.89
N TRP A 11 -0.59 -14.81 7.62
CA TRP A 11 -0.39 -13.46 7.14
C TRP A 11 1.10 -13.17 7.12
N THR A 12 1.58 -12.69 5.98
CA THR A 12 2.96 -12.22 5.82
C THR A 12 2.92 -10.76 5.41
N LEU A 13 3.75 -9.94 6.05
CA LEU A 13 3.93 -8.54 5.66
C LEU A 13 4.69 -8.49 4.33
N ASP A 14 4.07 -7.96 3.29
CA ASP A 14 4.75 -7.56 2.08
C ASP A 14 5.28 -6.13 2.27
N GLU A 15 6.60 -6.01 2.46
CA GLU A 15 7.27 -4.73 2.73
C GLU A 15 7.15 -3.74 1.55
N ARG A 16 7.06 -4.25 0.32
CA ARG A 16 6.93 -3.42 -0.88
C ARG A 16 5.54 -2.81 -0.97
N LEU A 17 4.51 -3.60 -0.67
CA LEU A 17 3.11 -3.16 -0.69
C LEU A 17 2.64 -2.59 0.65
N ASN A 18 3.49 -2.66 1.68
CA ASN A 18 3.18 -2.32 3.06
C ASN A 18 1.83 -2.90 3.54
N MET A 19 1.59 -4.18 3.25
CA MET A 19 0.34 -4.83 3.60
C MET A 19 0.49 -6.29 3.98
N CYS A 20 -0.45 -6.76 4.78
CA CYS A 20 -0.54 -8.15 5.19
C CYS A 20 -1.29 -8.96 4.15
N LEU A 21 -0.60 -9.94 3.57
CA LEU A 21 -1.14 -10.81 2.54
C LEU A 21 -1.30 -12.23 3.07
N ALA A 22 -2.47 -12.80 2.83
CA ALA A 22 -2.80 -14.16 3.17
C ALA A 22 -2.10 -15.15 2.25
N LYS A 23 -1.63 -16.23 2.85
CA LYS A 23 -1.03 -17.37 2.17
C LYS A 23 -1.45 -18.66 2.86
N ASP A 24 -1.62 -19.73 2.09
CA ASP A 24 -1.77 -21.06 2.68
C ASP A 24 -0.54 -21.35 3.54
N CYS A 25 -0.77 -21.77 4.78
CA CYS A 25 0.31 -21.92 5.73
C CYS A 25 1.37 -22.93 5.25
N CYS A 26 1.00 -23.93 4.43
CA CYS A 26 1.95 -24.91 3.90
C CYS A 26 2.86 -24.32 2.83
N LYS A 27 2.46 -23.19 2.24
CA LYS A 27 3.24 -22.44 1.25
C LYS A 27 3.98 -21.25 1.85
N ALA A 28 3.60 -20.81 3.04
CA ALA A 28 4.28 -19.74 3.73
C ALA A 28 5.74 -20.16 4.01
N ALA A 29 6.65 -19.18 3.95
CA ALA A 29 7.99 -19.41 4.45
C ALA A 29 7.88 -19.76 5.94
N MET A 30 8.62 -20.77 6.40
CA MET A 30 8.79 -21.04 7.83
C MET A 30 9.78 -20.03 8.42
N ASP A 31 9.51 -18.74 8.24
CA ASP A 31 10.26 -17.63 8.81
C ASP A 31 9.40 -16.88 9.84
N ASP A 32 10.05 -16.10 10.71
CA ASP A 32 9.39 -15.37 11.79
C ASP A 32 8.47 -14.22 11.29
N ARG A 33 8.33 -14.04 9.97
CA ARG A 33 7.52 -12.99 9.36
C ARG A 33 6.09 -13.42 9.04
N SER A 34 5.79 -14.70 9.18
CA SER A 34 4.46 -15.26 8.95
C SER A 34 3.74 -15.50 10.27
N THR A 35 2.56 -14.89 10.44
CA THR A 35 1.77 -14.99 11.68
C THR A 35 0.35 -15.48 11.39
N PRO A 36 -0.26 -16.30 12.26
CA PRO A 36 -1.67 -16.67 12.12
C PRO A 36 -2.64 -15.51 12.42
N ASP A 37 -2.15 -14.39 12.98
CA ASP A 37 -2.97 -13.26 13.42
C ASP A 37 -2.77 -12.03 12.51
N PHE A 38 -3.84 -11.63 11.85
CA PHE A 38 -3.90 -10.47 10.98
C PHE A 38 -3.58 -9.17 11.72
N ASN A 39 -4.08 -8.99 12.94
CA ASN A 39 -3.78 -7.79 13.75
C ASN A 39 -2.31 -7.73 14.11
N LEU A 40 -1.70 -8.87 14.44
CA LEU A 40 -0.27 -8.92 14.71
C LEU A 40 0.54 -8.58 13.46
N CYS A 41 0.15 -9.09 12.29
CA CYS A 41 0.80 -8.70 11.04
C CYS A 41 0.65 -7.19 10.79
N GLN A 42 -0.56 -6.64 10.99
CA GLN A 42 -0.82 -5.21 10.80
C GLN A 42 -0.02 -4.33 11.77
N SER A 43 0.30 -4.81 12.97
CA SER A 43 1.13 -4.06 13.92
C SER A 43 2.57 -3.84 13.43
N GLY A 44 3.06 -4.71 12.54
CA GLY A 44 4.35 -4.56 11.87
C GLY A 44 4.34 -3.54 10.71
N ARG A 45 3.17 -3.01 10.33
CA ARG A 45 3.08 -1.97 9.30
C ARG A 45 3.50 -0.63 9.89
N MET A 46 4.53 -0.01 9.31
CA MET A 46 4.61 1.44 9.36
C MET A 46 3.44 1.96 8.53
N LYS A 47 2.32 2.34 9.18
CA LYS A 47 1.11 2.84 8.50
C LYS A 47 1.48 3.77 7.35
N ASP A 48 1.22 3.33 6.12
CA ASP A 48 0.93 3.99 4.83
C ASP A 48 1.40 5.42 4.53
N PHE A 49 2.38 5.94 5.25
CA PHE A 49 2.78 7.33 5.18
C PHE A 49 3.94 7.59 4.19
N PHE A 50 4.52 6.53 3.63
CA PHE A 50 5.79 6.62 2.91
C PHE A 50 5.85 5.81 1.60
N ALA A 51 4.74 5.23 1.14
CA ALA A 51 4.75 4.36 -0.04
C ALA A 51 3.59 4.66 -0.99
N CYS A 52 3.87 4.57 -2.29
CA CYS A 52 2.85 4.57 -3.33
C CYS A 52 2.05 3.27 -3.29
N GLY A 53 0.81 3.30 -3.75
CA GLY A 53 0.03 2.11 -4.03
C GLY A 53 0.77 1.19 -5.01
N GLY A 54 0.86 -0.11 -4.72
CA GLY A 54 1.62 -1.06 -5.55
C GLY A 54 3.15 -1.04 -5.31
N GLY A 55 3.62 -0.19 -4.38
CA GLY A 55 5.04 0.05 -4.10
C GLY A 55 5.71 0.88 -5.20
N PHE A 56 7.02 1.10 -5.07
CA PHE A 56 7.84 1.75 -6.10
C PHE A 56 8.26 0.72 -7.16
N GLU A 57 8.19 1.08 -8.45
CA GLU A 57 8.67 0.21 -9.54
C GLU A 57 10.20 0.24 -9.68
N ASP A 58 10.80 1.38 -9.33
CA ASP A 58 12.25 1.61 -9.37
C ASP A 58 12.84 1.67 -7.95
N GLU A 59 14.09 1.24 -7.79
CA GLU A 59 14.87 1.45 -6.56
C GLU A 59 15.17 2.94 -6.29
N ASN A 60 15.03 3.79 -7.32
CA ASN A 60 15.27 5.23 -7.24
C ASN A 60 13.99 5.98 -6.85
N VAL A 61 13.67 5.96 -5.57
CA VAL A 61 12.57 6.75 -5.00
C VAL A 61 12.88 8.24 -5.17
N LYS A 62 12.07 8.93 -5.97
CA LYS A 62 12.16 10.39 -6.13
C LYS A 62 11.34 11.07 -5.04
N THR A 63 11.91 12.09 -4.41
CA THR A 63 11.20 12.89 -3.42
C THR A 63 10.66 14.18 -4.03
N CYS A 64 9.55 14.64 -3.49
CA CYS A 64 9.00 15.97 -3.73
C CYS A 64 8.93 16.68 -2.38
N ALA A 65 9.40 17.93 -2.34
CA ALA A 65 9.42 18.73 -1.12
C ALA A 65 8.64 20.01 -1.38
N HIS A 66 7.90 20.49 -0.38
CA HIS A 66 7.49 21.89 -0.39
C HIS A 66 8.78 22.72 -0.43
N LYS A 67 8.85 23.73 -1.29
CA LYS A 67 9.91 24.73 -1.18
C LYS A 67 9.76 25.32 0.22
N LEU A 68 10.66 24.98 1.15
CA LEU A 68 10.80 25.76 2.38
C LEU A 68 11.05 27.18 1.88
N LEU A 69 10.07 28.07 2.02
CA LEU A 69 10.30 29.48 1.72
C LEU A 69 11.50 29.88 2.58
N PRO A 70 12.56 30.48 2.01
CA PRO A 70 13.58 31.08 2.85
C PRO A 70 12.86 32.01 3.82
N ALA A 71 13.26 31.98 5.10
CA ALA A 71 12.69 32.88 6.10
C ALA A 71 12.69 34.30 5.50
N PRO A 72 11.56 35.04 5.59
CA PRO A 72 11.50 36.38 5.02
C PRO A 72 12.69 37.18 5.58
N PRO A 73 13.46 37.88 4.73
CA PRO A 73 14.55 38.71 5.22
C PRO A 73 13.96 39.71 6.24
N PRO A 74 14.71 40.06 7.30
CA PRO A 74 14.22 41.02 8.28
C PRO A 74 13.73 42.28 7.57
N PRO A 75 12.55 42.83 7.94
CA PRO A 75 11.96 43.93 7.22
C PRO A 75 12.91 45.13 7.22
N THR A 76 13.35 45.53 6.03
CA THR A 76 14.08 46.77 5.82
C THR A 76 13.09 47.93 5.85
N PRO A 77 13.35 49.02 6.59
CA PRO A 77 12.44 50.17 6.60
C PRO A 77 12.32 50.76 5.18
N GLY A 78 11.11 50.72 4.60
CA GLY A 78 10.79 51.39 3.34
C GLY A 78 10.73 50.52 2.07
N ALA A 79 10.84 49.19 2.16
CA ALA A 79 10.68 48.34 0.98
C ALA A 79 9.19 48.08 0.65
N TYR A 80 8.78 48.40 -0.57
CA TYR A 80 7.51 47.97 -1.16
C TYR A 80 7.62 46.46 -1.49
N ILE A 81 6.74 45.65 -0.89
CA ILE A 81 6.63 44.23 -1.24
C ILE A 81 5.86 44.17 -2.55
N GLU A 82 6.54 43.87 -3.66
CA GLU A 82 5.83 43.47 -4.87
C GLU A 82 4.99 42.22 -4.57
N PRO A 83 3.72 42.16 -5.00
CA PRO A 83 2.91 40.97 -4.82
C PRO A 83 3.63 39.82 -5.51
N ILE A 84 3.99 38.79 -4.73
CA ILE A 84 4.59 37.57 -5.23
C ILE A 84 3.62 37.01 -6.28
N THR A 85 3.92 37.22 -7.56
CA THR A 85 3.22 36.57 -8.66
C THR A 85 3.43 35.09 -8.49
N THR A 86 2.33 34.37 -8.24
CA THR A 86 2.22 32.94 -8.04
C THR A 86 2.54 32.16 -9.32
N SER A 87 3.76 32.30 -9.86
CA SER A 87 4.33 31.34 -10.79
C SER A 87 5.33 30.51 -10.02
N SER A 88 4.82 29.57 -9.22
CA SER A 88 5.64 28.62 -8.48
C SER A 88 6.44 27.76 -9.49
N PRO A 89 7.79 27.66 -9.41
CA PRO A 89 8.48 26.57 -10.07
C PRO A 89 8.16 25.33 -9.24
N GLU A 90 7.19 24.59 -9.71
CA GLU A 90 6.60 23.46 -9.04
C GLU A 90 7.69 22.41 -8.69
N PRO A 91 7.67 21.78 -7.50
CA PRO A 91 8.50 20.60 -7.25
C PRO A 91 7.81 19.40 -7.89
N LEU A 92 7.69 19.39 -9.22
CA LEU A 92 6.90 18.39 -9.90
C LEU A 92 7.73 17.15 -10.08
N CYS A 93 7.22 16.08 -9.48
CA CYS A 93 7.43 14.77 -10.01
C CYS A 93 7.33 14.79 -11.56
N PRO A 94 8.20 14.05 -12.26
CA PRO A 94 8.17 13.96 -13.72
C PRO A 94 6.76 13.73 -14.28
N MET A 95 6.52 14.14 -15.53
CA MET A 95 5.25 13.88 -16.20
C MET A 95 4.80 12.42 -16.03
N GLY A 96 3.53 12.23 -15.65
CA GLY A 96 2.97 10.91 -15.34
C GLY A 96 3.14 10.47 -13.88
N GLN A 97 3.74 11.31 -13.04
CA GLN A 97 3.86 11.08 -11.60
C GLN A 97 3.16 12.18 -10.78
N PHE A 98 2.73 11.84 -9.58
CA PHE A 98 2.16 12.77 -8.61
C PHE A 98 2.93 12.74 -7.30
N CYS A 99 2.89 13.83 -6.54
CA CYS A 99 3.52 13.90 -5.23
C CYS A 99 2.57 13.38 -4.16
N LEU A 100 2.91 12.24 -3.56
CA LEU A 100 2.24 11.71 -2.36
C LEU A 100 2.93 12.28 -1.13
N TRP A 101 2.21 13.12 -0.38
CA TRP A 101 2.73 13.73 0.83
C TRP A 101 2.61 12.78 2.02
N GLY A 102 3.74 12.58 2.70
CA GLY A 102 3.78 11.93 3.99
C GLY A 102 3.67 12.93 5.15
N PRO A 103 3.72 12.44 6.40
CA PRO A 103 3.80 13.26 7.60
C PRO A 103 5.05 14.13 7.57
N PHE A 104 5.10 15.21 8.34
CA PHE A 104 6.28 16.09 8.43
C PHE A 104 6.71 16.79 7.11
N GLY A 105 5.88 16.77 6.07
CA GLY A 105 6.07 17.60 4.88
C GLY A 105 7.09 17.08 3.86
N PHE A 106 7.58 15.85 4.01
CA PHE A 106 8.25 15.15 2.91
C PHE A 106 7.20 14.51 1.99
N GLY A 107 7.51 14.40 0.71
CA GLY A 107 6.68 13.69 -0.24
C GLY A 107 7.51 12.79 -1.15
N PHE A 108 6.84 11.82 -1.75
CA PHE A 108 7.41 10.90 -2.73
C PHE A 108 6.67 11.01 -4.06
N CYS A 109 7.41 10.86 -5.15
CA CYS A 109 6.83 10.80 -6.46
C CYS A 109 6.33 9.40 -6.77
N CYS A 110 5.02 9.30 -6.96
CA CYS A 110 4.31 8.08 -7.29
C CYS A 110 3.89 8.06 -8.74
N ASP A 111 4.08 6.91 -9.40
CA ASP A 111 3.58 6.72 -10.76
C ASP A 111 2.05 6.67 -10.77
N GLN A 112 1.43 7.51 -11.60
CA GLN A 112 -0.02 7.65 -11.65
C GLN A 112 -0.69 6.38 -12.18
N LYS A 113 -0.12 5.73 -13.20
CA LYS A 113 -0.70 4.52 -13.79
C LYS A 113 -0.63 3.35 -12.82
N ASN A 114 0.46 3.25 -12.08
CA ASN A 114 0.62 2.28 -11.00
C ASN A 114 -0.46 2.47 -9.93
N GLU A 115 -0.66 3.70 -9.47
CA GLU A 115 -1.70 4.01 -8.48
C GLU A 115 -3.11 3.67 -8.98
N GLU A 116 -3.42 3.95 -10.25
CA GLU A 116 -4.71 3.58 -10.84
C GLU A 116 -4.93 2.06 -10.92
N VAL A 117 -3.87 1.28 -11.15
CA VAL A 117 -3.93 -0.18 -11.07
C VAL A 117 -4.12 -0.64 -9.63
N TRP A 118 -3.34 -0.08 -8.71
CA TRP A 118 -3.43 -0.37 -7.29
C TRP A 118 -4.83 -0.11 -6.74
N LEU A 119 -5.41 1.08 -6.96
CA LEU A 119 -6.74 1.44 -6.46
C LEU A 119 -7.82 0.48 -6.96
N ARG A 120 -7.74 0.05 -8.22
CA ARG A 120 -8.69 -0.92 -8.79
C ARG A 120 -8.55 -2.30 -8.15
N GLU A 121 -7.33 -2.78 -7.94
CA GLU A 121 -7.09 -4.06 -7.29
C GLU A 121 -7.41 -4.02 -5.79
N TYR A 122 -7.09 -2.91 -5.14
CA TYR A 122 -7.40 -2.65 -3.75
C TYR A 122 -8.92 -2.57 -3.55
N ALA A 123 -9.71 -2.07 -4.51
CA ALA A 123 -11.17 -2.17 -4.41
C ALA A 123 -11.70 -3.62 -4.42
N ALA A 124 -10.92 -4.61 -4.89
CA ALA A 124 -11.25 -6.04 -4.92
C ALA A 124 -12.65 -6.34 -5.47
N VAL A 125 -12.97 -5.75 -6.63
CA VAL A 125 -14.28 -5.91 -7.25
C VAL A 125 -14.41 -7.31 -7.83
N CYS A 126 -15.52 -7.97 -7.52
CA CYS A 126 -15.87 -9.27 -8.09
C CYS A 126 -16.83 -9.12 -9.27
N PRO A 127 -16.83 -10.05 -10.27
CA PRO A 127 -17.79 -10.04 -11.37
C PRO A 127 -19.25 -10.03 -10.89
N SER A 128 -20.14 -9.47 -11.71
CA SER A 128 -21.57 -9.34 -11.38
C SER A 128 -22.15 -10.67 -10.92
N LYS A 129 -22.84 -10.64 -9.76
CA LYS A 129 -23.43 -11.77 -9.01
C LYS A 129 -22.52 -12.51 -8.01
N THR A 130 -21.23 -12.16 -7.93
CA THR A 130 -20.33 -12.70 -6.90
C THR A 130 -19.95 -11.63 -5.88
N ARG A 131 -19.59 -12.03 -4.67
CA ARG A 131 -19.20 -11.15 -3.56
C ARG A 131 -17.75 -11.41 -3.22
N VAL A 132 -17.05 -10.37 -2.78
CA VAL A 132 -15.70 -10.51 -2.24
C VAL A 132 -15.74 -11.29 -0.92
N VAL A 133 -14.76 -12.16 -0.72
CA VAL A 133 -14.59 -12.87 0.55
C VAL A 133 -13.94 -11.93 1.55
N ASN A 134 -14.58 -11.80 2.72
CA ASN A 134 -14.03 -11.05 3.84
C ASN A 134 -13.50 -12.00 4.92
N ILE A 135 -12.57 -11.52 5.72
CA ILE A 135 -12.10 -12.18 6.93
C ILE A 135 -12.87 -11.66 8.14
N THR A 136 -13.08 -12.58 9.08
CA THR A 136 -13.50 -12.28 10.44
C THR A 136 -12.51 -12.96 11.37
N GLN A 137 -11.64 -12.19 12.01
CA GLN A 137 -10.63 -12.72 12.92
C GLN A 137 -10.45 -11.78 14.11
N LYS A 138 -10.72 -12.28 15.32
CA LYS A 138 -10.67 -11.49 16.57
C LYS A 138 -11.50 -10.21 16.41
N ASP A 139 -10.85 -9.05 16.47
CA ASP A 139 -11.46 -7.72 16.38
C ASP A 139 -11.57 -7.19 14.95
N VAL A 140 -11.13 -7.95 13.94
CA VAL A 140 -11.21 -7.60 12.52
C VAL A 140 -12.49 -8.19 11.95
N VAL A 141 -13.38 -7.31 11.49
CA VAL A 141 -14.66 -7.70 10.89
C VAL A 141 -14.80 -7.01 9.54
N GLY A 142 -15.03 -7.79 8.49
CA GLY A 142 -15.35 -7.26 7.17
C GLY A 142 -14.15 -6.79 6.34
N GLU A 143 -12.92 -7.06 6.79
CA GLU A 143 -11.73 -6.80 5.99
C GLU A 143 -11.65 -7.78 4.80
N ILE A 144 -11.20 -7.32 3.64
CA ILE A 144 -11.15 -8.16 2.44
C ILE A 144 -10.00 -9.17 2.53
N LEU A 145 -10.28 -10.44 2.23
CA LEU A 145 -9.26 -11.48 2.14
C LEU A 145 -8.38 -11.26 0.89
N ARG A 146 -7.14 -10.82 1.12
CA ARG A 146 -6.15 -10.57 0.05
C ARG A 146 -4.96 -11.49 0.20
N GLY A 147 -4.42 -11.95 -0.91
CA GLY A 147 -3.13 -12.62 -1.00
C GLY A 147 -2.26 -11.97 -2.07
N LYS A 148 -1.00 -12.40 -2.19
CA LYS A 148 -0.10 -11.88 -3.24
C LYS A 148 -0.40 -12.54 -4.58
N SER A 149 -0.54 -13.85 -4.57
CA SER A 149 -0.86 -14.64 -5.77
C SER A 149 -1.94 -15.67 -5.51
N CYS A 150 -2.74 -15.98 -6.53
CA CYS A 150 -3.62 -17.14 -6.52
C CYS A 150 -2.85 -18.46 -6.34
N GLN A 151 -1.55 -18.48 -6.65
CA GLN A 151 -0.68 -19.62 -6.36
C GLN A 151 -0.45 -19.83 -4.85
N ASP A 152 -0.74 -18.84 -4.01
CA ASP A 152 -0.63 -18.94 -2.56
C ASP A 152 -1.79 -19.73 -1.93
N THR A 153 -2.82 -20.11 -2.70
CA THR A 153 -3.95 -20.96 -2.28
C THR A 153 -4.63 -20.52 -0.97
N PHE A 154 -4.73 -19.21 -0.76
CA PHE A 154 -5.34 -18.62 0.42
C PHE A 154 -6.88 -18.55 0.35
N CYS A 155 -7.46 -18.72 -0.84
CA CYS A 155 -8.90 -18.65 -1.04
C CYS A 155 -9.63 -19.87 -0.44
N PRO A 156 -10.75 -19.65 0.29
CA PRO A 156 -11.52 -20.75 0.87
C PRO A 156 -12.16 -21.63 -0.20
N GLN A 157 -12.49 -22.87 0.17
CA GLN A 157 -13.15 -23.82 -0.72
C GLN A 157 -14.47 -23.24 -1.27
N GLY A 158 -14.69 -23.41 -2.57
CA GLY A 158 -15.89 -22.89 -3.26
C GLY A 158 -15.77 -21.45 -3.75
N SER A 159 -14.72 -20.71 -3.35
CA SER A 159 -14.41 -19.40 -3.91
C SER A 159 -13.48 -19.49 -5.12
N LYS A 160 -13.53 -18.49 -5.98
CA LYS A 160 -12.63 -18.31 -7.13
C LYS A 160 -11.61 -17.23 -6.80
N CYS A 161 -10.35 -17.51 -7.03
CA CYS A 161 -9.30 -16.51 -6.93
C CYS A 161 -9.27 -15.62 -8.18
N VAL A 162 -9.16 -14.32 -7.98
CA VAL A 162 -8.97 -13.31 -9.03
C VAL A 162 -7.58 -12.71 -8.84
N GLN A 163 -6.71 -12.91 -9.82
CA GLN A 163 -5.33 -12.42 -9.82
C GLN A 163 -5.26 -11.00 -10.40
N GLY A 164 -4.79 -10.05 -9.62
CA GLY A 164 -4.33 -8.74 -10.08
C GLY A 164 -2.81 -8.72 -10.35
N ARG A 165 -2.28 -7.55 -10.68
CA ARG A 165 -0.86 -7.25 -10.85
C ARG A 165 -0.09 -7.29 -9.53
N TYR A 166 -0.64 -6.71 -8.46
CA TYR A 166 0.02 -6.60 -7.16
C TYR A 166 -0.56 -7.58 -6.15
N ILE A 167 -1.88 -7.73 -6.17
CA ILE A 167 -2.61 -8.56 -5.19
C ILE A 167 -3.66 -9.42 -5.86
N ALA A 168 -4.09 -10.45 -5.14
CA ALA A 168 -5.19 -11.31 -5.50
C ALA A 168 -6.27 -11.25 -4.41
N HIS A 169 -7.53 -11.45 -4.82
CA HIS A 169 -8.67 -11.56 -3.91
C HIS A 169 -9.53 -12.76 -4.27
N CYS A 170 -10.46 -13.11 -3.38
CA CYS A 170 -11.36 -14.24 -3.59
C CYS A 170 -12.80 -13.76 -3.79
N CYS A 171 -13.49 -14.39 -4.72
CA CYS A 171 -14.90 -14.12 -5.04
C CYS A 171 -15.74 -15.38 -4.84
N VAL A 172 -16.91 -15.23 -4.22
CA VAL A 172 -17.91 -16.28 -3.97
C VAL A 172 -19.24 -15.97 -4.65
#